data_AF-A0A2V6ZRN0-F1
#
_entry.id   AF-A0A2V6ZRN0-F1
#
_cell.length_a   1.000
_cell.length_b   1.000
_cell.length_c   1.000
_cell.angle_alpha   90.00
_cell.angle_beta   90.00
_cell.angle_gamma   90.00
#
_symmetry.space_group_name_H-M   'P 1'
#
loop_
_entity.id
_entity.type
_entity.pdbx_description
1 polymer ?
#
loop_
_entity_poly.entity_id
_entity_poly.type
_entity_poly.pdbx_seq_one_letter_code
_entity_poly.pdbx_strand_id
1 'polypeptide(L)'
;MKEAFMPNRVRVNLANPAELLELPGIGPEQARAILKFRAEHGPIQDVGQLANVLRAWPVPDAMWERVAFDPAETTAPEAPGA
;
A
#
# COMPACT_ATOMS: atom_id res chain seq x y z
N MET A 1 9.60 -12.82 -19.23
CA MET A 1 9.14 -12.20 -17.97
C MET A 1 8.91 -10.72 -18.26
N LYS A 2 7.72 -10.19 -18.00
CA LYS A 2 7.46 -8.74 -18.10
C LYS A 2 7.08 -8.24 -16.72
N GLU A 3 8.08 -8.08 -15.86
CA GLU A 3 7.94 -7.17 -14.74
C GLU A 3 8.12 -5.76 -15.30
N ALA A 4 7.04 -5.24 -15.88
CA ALA A 4 6.95 -3.81 -16.13
C ALA A 4 6.73 -3.20 -14.75
N PHE A 5 7.78 -2.61 -14.18
CA PHE A 5 7.68 -1.65 -13.08
C PHE A 5 6.60 -0.64 -13.49
N MET A 6 5.37 -0.83 -13.02
CA MET A 6 4.31 0.15 -13.21
C MET A 6 4.75 1.33 -12.34
N PRO A 7 5.21 2.45 -12.92
CA PRO A 7 5.95 3.48 -12.17
C PRO A 7 5.03 4.33 -11.27
N ASN A 8 3.89 3.78 -10.83
CA ASN A 8 2.87 4.56 -10.16
C ASN A 8 2.01 3.79 -9.14
N ARG A 9 2.48 2.64 -8.67
CA ARG A 9 1.84 1.94 -7.54
C ARG A 9 2.47 2.40 -6.22
N VAL A 10 1.63 2.78 -5.27
CA VAL A 10 2.02 3.19 -3.92
C VAL A 10 2.07 1.95 -3.03
N ARG A 11 3.24 1.69 -2.45
CA ARG A 11 3.45 0.57 -1.52
C ARG A 11 2.87 0.93 -0.17
N VAL A 12 1.63 0.52 0.12
CA VAL A 12 0.89 0.99 1.31
C VAL A 12 1.63 0.75 2.64
N ASN A 13 2.39 -0.35 2.70
CA ASN A 13 3.14 -0.74 3.89
C ASN A 13 4.42 0.10 4.11
N LEU A 14 4.96 0.72 3.07
CA LEU A 14 6.22 1.48 3.11
C LEU A 14 6.05 2.97 2.83
N ALA A 15 4.95 3.34 2.17
CA ALA A 15 4.67 4.69 1.75
C ALA A 15 4.66 5.65 2.95
N ASN A 16 5.29 6.79 2.74
CA ASN A 16 5.20 7.93 3.64
C ASN A 16 3.83 8.63 3.46
N PRO A 17 3.48 9.58 4.36
CA PRO A 17 2.17 10.25 4.28
C PRO A 17 1.93 10.96 2.95
N ALA A 18 2.94 11.57 2.33
CA ALA A 18 2.79 12.27 1.05
C ALA A 18 2.55 11.28 -0.11
N GLU A 19 3.25 10.15 -0.13
CA GLU A 19 3.02 9.08 -1.13
C GLU A 19 1.61 8.48 -1.01
N LEU A 20 1.10 8.31 0.22
CA LEU A 20 -0.28 7.85 0.42
C LEU A 20 -1.30 8.85 -0.14
N LEU A 21 -1.02 10.15 -0.08
CA LEU A 21 -1.90 11.20 -0.62
C LEU A 21 -1.89 11.25 -2.16
N GLU A 22 -0.96 10.58 -2.82
CA GLU A 22 -0.97 10.44 -4.29
C GLU A 22 -2.01 9.42 -4.78
N LEU A 23 -2.56 8.61 -3.87
CA LEU A 23 -3.62 7.66 -4.18
C LEU A 23 -4.95 8.39 -4.42
N PRO A 24 -5.66 8.09 -5.53
CA PRO A 24 -6.97 8.67 -5.80
C PRO A 24 -7.95 8.49 -4.64
N GLY A 25 -8.53 9.58 -4.15
CA GLY A 25 -9.51 9.53 -3.06
C GLY A 25 -8.93 9.30 -1.65
N ILE A 26 -7.60 9.26 -1.50
CA ILE A 26 -6.95 9.21 -0.19
C ILE A 26 -6.62 10.63 0.27
N GLY A 27 -7.30 11.05 1.33
CA GLY A 27 -7.02 12.30 2.03
C GLY A 27 -6.16 12.10 3.28
N PRO A 28 -5.87 13.20 4.00
CA PRO A 28 -5.03 13.18 5.20
C PRO A 28 -5.54 12.25 6.30
N GLU A 29 -6.86 12.11 6.45
CA GLU A 29 -7.47 11.23 7.45
C GLU A 29 -7.29 9.75 7.09
N GLN A 30 -7.52 9.39 5.83
CA GLN A 30 -7.30 8.04 5.30
C GLN A 30 -5.82 7.63 5.42
N ALA A 31 -4.90 8.53 5.03
CA ALA A 31 -3.48 8.30 5.18
C ALA A 31 -3.10 8.06 6.66
N ARG A 32 -3.64 8.86 7.59
CA ARG A 32 -3.43 8.65 9.04
C ARG A 32 -4.00 7.32 9.51
N ALA A 33 -5.17 6.90 9.03
CA ALA A 33 -5.77 5.61 9.38
C ALA A 33 -4.89 4.44 8.93
N ILE A 34 -4.34 4.50 7.71
CA ILE A 34 -3.39 3.51 7.17
C ILE A 34 -2.13 3.43 8.04
N LEU A 35 -1.52 4.58 8.34
CA LEU A 35 -0.29 4.67 9.16
C LEU A 35 -0.52 4.14 10.58
N LYS A 36 -1.65 4.52 11.19
CA LYS A 36 -2.04 4.07 12.52
C LYS A 36 -2.27 2.55 12.53
N PHE A 37 -3.02 2.04 11.55
CA PHE A 37 -3.27 0.61 11.44
C PHE A 37 -1.97 -0.20 11.34
N ARG A 38 -1.03 0.21 10.47
CA ARG A 38 0.23 -0.53 10.34
C ARG A 38 1.12 -0.47 11.58
N ALA A 39 1.03 0.61 12.35
CA ALA A 39 1.75 0.76 13.61
C ALA A 39 1.16 -0.11 14.74
N GLU A 40 -0.16 -0.27 14.78
CA GLU A 40 -0.86 -1.02 15.84
C GLU A 40 -1.03 -2.51 15.53
N HIS A 41 -1.21 -2.86 14.26
CA HIS A 41 -1.58 -4.22 13.82
C HIS A 41 -0.53 -4.90 12.93
N GLY A 42 0.51 -4.18 12.51
CA GLY A 42 1.49 -4.67 11.54
C GLY A 42 1.06 -4.45 10.08
N PRO A 43 1.80 -5.01 9.10
CA PRO A 43 1.58 -4.73 7.69
C PRO A 43 0.19 -5.13 7.21
N ILE A 44 -0.34 -4.33 6.28
CA ILE A 44 -1.59 -4.59 5.59
C ILE A 44 -1.36 -5.70 4.56
N GLN A 45 -2.07 -6.81 4.70
CA GLN A 45 -1.83 -8.04 3.95
C GLN A 45 -2.50 -8.04 2.58
N ASP A 46 -3.69 -7.45 2.49
CA ASP A 46 -4.52 -7.55 1.29
C ASP A 46 -5.53 -6.40 1.16
N VAL A 47 -6.20 -6.37 0.02
CA VAL A 47 -7.21 -5.37 -0.34
C VAL A 47 -8.40 -5.36 0.62
N GLY A 48 -8.82 -6.52 1.13
CA GLY A 48 -9.93 -6.61 2.08
C GLY A 48 -9.58 -5.97 3.41
N GLN A 49 -8.35 -6.16 3.88
CA GLN A 49 -7.86 -5.52 5.09
C GLN A 49 -7.75 -4.00 4.92
N LEU A 50 -7.22 -3.51 3.79
CA LEU A 50 -7.18 -2.07 3.49
C LEU A 50 -8.58 -1.46 3.35
N ALA A 51 -9.51 -2.16 2.70
CA ALA A 51 -10.91 -1.74 2.62
C ALA A 51 -11.56 -1.66 4.01
N ASN A 52 -11.23 -2.57 4.92
CA ASN A 52 -11.70 -2.50 6.30
C ASN A 52 -11.13 -1.28 7.05
N VAL A 53 -9.84 -0.94 6.84
CA VAL A 53 -9.23 0.28 7.41
C VAL A 53 -9.93 1.53 6.87
N LEU A 54 -10.27 1.55 5.58
CA LEU A 54 -10.84 2.71 4.89
C LEU A 54 -12.37 2.74 4.88
N ARG A 55 -13.04 1.80 5.54
CA ARG A 55 -14.51 1.60 5.48
C ARG A 55 -15.36 2.83 5.82
N ALA A 56 -14.79 3.80 6.53
CA ALA A 56 -15.48 5.04 6.91
C ALA A 56 -15.46 6.11 5.81
N TRP A 57 -14.73 5.91 4.71
CA TRP A 57 -14.53 6.89 3.65
C TRP A 57 -14.94 6.35 2.28
N PRO A 58 -15.47 7.20 1.39
CA PRO A 58 -15.64 6.85 -0.01
C PRO A 58 -14.28 6.77 -0.68
N VAL A 59 -13.94 5.59 -1.22
CA VAL A 59 -12.71 5.35 -1.97
C VAL A 59 -13.06 4.91 -3.39
N PRO A 60 -12.54 5.59 -4.44
CA PRO A 60 -12.85 5.25 -5.82
C PRO A 60 -12.11 3.97 -6.24
N ASP A 61 -12.66 3.20 -7.18
CA ASP A 61 -12.02 1.98 -7.68
C ASP A 61 -10.60 2.20 -8.22
N ALA A 62 -10.35 3.38 -8.81
CA ALA A 62 -9.03 3.79 -9.32
C ALA A 62 -7.93 3.81 -8.24
N MET A 63 -8.30 3.89 -6.96
CA MET A 63 -7.36 3.74 -5.84
C MET A 63 -6.75 2.34 -5.83
N TRP A 64 -7.59 1.30 -5.94
CA TRP A 64 -7.18 -0.10 -5.77
C TRP A 64 -6.22 -0.56 -6.86
N GLU A 65 -6.32 0.00 -8.06
CA GLU A 65 -5.41 -0.28 -9.17
C GLU A 65 -3.98 0.25 -8.93
N ARG A 66 -3.84 1.21 -8.00
CA ARG A 66 -2.58 1.90 -7.67
C ARG A 66 -1.98 1.46 -6.34
N VAL A 67 -2.62 0.55 -5.62
CA VAL A 67 -2.05 0.03 -4.36
C VAL A 67 -1.17 -1.19 -4.64
N ALA A 68 -0.04 -1.24 -3.94
CA ALA A 68 0.78 -2.44 -3.81
C ALA A 68 0.89 -2.85 -2.33
N PHE A 69 0.64 -4.13 -2.05
CA PHE A 69 0.71 -4.72 -0.70
C PHE A 69 2.08 -5.33 -0.37
N ASP A 70 2.99 -5.42 -1.36
CA ASP A 70 4.29 -6.05 -1.22
C ASP A 70 5.02 -5.62 0.06
N PRO A 71 5.23 -6.55 1.02
CA PRO A 71 6.06 -6.28 2.19
C PRO A 71 7.49 -5.98 1.71
N ALA A 72 8.27 -5.28 2.54
CA ALA A 72 9.66 -4.92 2.20
C ALA A 72 10.54 -6.12 1.78
N GLU A 73 10.13 -7.34 2.12
CA GLU A 73 10.89 -8.58 1.93
C GLU A 73 10.81 -9.17 0.51
N THR A 74 9.89 -8.73 -0.38
CA THR A 74 9.91 -9.11 -1.81
C THR A 74 10.80 -8.17 -2.64
N THR A 75 11.96 -7.79 -2.11
CA THR A 75 13.03 -7.14 -2.89
C THR A 75 14.39 -7.64 -2.44
N ALA A 76 14.60 -8.95 -2.52
CA ALA A 76 15.88 -9.53 -2.89
C ALA A 76 15.58 -10.92 -3.45
N PRO A 77 15.97 -11.27 -4.70
CA PRO A 77 16.28 -12.67 -4.94
C PRO A 77 17.34 -13.00 -3.89
N GLU A 78 17.08 -13.98 -3.02
CA GLU A 78 18.14 -14.63 -2.28
C GLU A 78 19.19 -15.00 -3.32
N ALA A 79 20.30 -14.26 -3.37
CA ALA A 79 21.43 -14.65 -4.19
C ALA A 79 21.78 -16.05 -3.67
N PRO A 80 21.67 -17.12 -4.49
CA PRO A 80 22.15 -18.41 -4.06
C PRO A 80 23.64 -18.19 -3.78
N GLY A 81 24.03 -18.32 -2.52
CA GLY A 81 25.43 -18.37 -2.19
C GLY A 81 26.05 -19.55 -2.93
N ALA A 82 26.87 -19.27 -3.93
CA ALA A 82 27.89 -20.15 -4.49
C ALA A 82 28.84 -19.34 -5.39
#